data_AF-A0A2W4KC64-F1
#
_entry.id   AF-A0A2W4KC64-F1
#
_cell.length_a   1.000
_cell.length_b   1.000
_cell.length_c   1.000
_cell.angle_alpha   90.00
_cell.angle_beta   90.00
_cell.angle_gamma   90.00
#
_symmetry.space_group_name_H-M   'P 1'
#
loop_
_entity.id
_entity.type
_entity.pdbx_description
1 polymer ?
#
loop_
_entity_poly.entity_id
_entity_poly.type
_entity_poly.pdbx_seq_one_letter_code
_entity_poly.pdbx_strand_id
1 'polypeptide(L)' 'MHRAPANAPAALLGLACGDALGATLEFMSREDVRRKYPGGLRDLVGGGPFGWAPGETTDDTAMALCVLRGILSAGGADAE' A
#
# COMPACT_ATOMS: atom_id res chain seq x y z
N MET A 1 16.56 24.51 -0.19
CA MET A 1 15.86 23.50 -1.01
C MET A 1 16.43 22.13 -0.66
N HIS A 2 15.80 21.40 0.27
CA HIS A 2 16.21 20.04 0.59
C HIS A 2 15.71 19.11 -0.52
N ARG A 3 16.63 18.50 -1.28
CA ARG A 3 16.25 17.55 -2.33
C ARG A 3 15.71 16.29 -1.66
N ALA A 4 14.49 15.88 -2.01
CA ALA A 4 13.93 14.62 -1.54
C ALA A 4 14.90 13.47 -1.85
N PRO A 5 15.07 12.49 -0.94
CA PRO A 5 15.96 11.36 -1.18
C PRO A 5 15.47 10.61 -2.43
N ALA A 6 16.42 10.08 -3.21
CA ALA A 6 16.15 9.51 -4.54
C ALA A 6 15.16 8.32 -4.54
N ASN A 7 14.82 7.80 -3.36
CA ASN A 7 13.96 6.64 -3.13
C ASN A 7 12.50 7.00 -2.77
N ALA A 8 12.13 8.27 -2.59
CA ALA A 8 10.77 8.63 -2.18
C ALA A 8 9.67 8.09 -3.13
N PRO A 9 9.82 8.14 -4.47
CA PRO A 9 8.87 7.51 -5.39
C PRO A 9 8.82 5.98 -5.26
N ALA A 10 9.97 5.34 -5.05
CA ALA A 10 10.06 3.89 -4.87
C ALA A 10 9.39 3.43 -3.57
N ALA A 11 9.48 4.22 -2.50
CA ALA A 11 8.82 3.95 -1.24
C ALA A 11 7.29 4.01 -1.38
N LEU A 12 6.75 5.02 -2.07
CA LEU A 12 5.31 5.14 -2.33
C LEU A 12 4.79 3.99 -3.21
N LEU A 13 5.56 3.58 -4.22
CA LEU A 13 5.23 2.40 -5.02
C LEU A 13 5.25 1.11 -4.19
N GLY A 14 6.24 0.95 -3.31
CA GLY A 14 6.30 -0.19 -2.39
C GLY A 14 5.11 -0.24 -1.44
N LEU A 15 4.68 0.92 -0.93
CA LEU A 15 3.48 1.06 -0.11
C LEU A 15 2.23 0.61 -0.89
N ALA A 16 2.01 1.15 -2.09
CA ALA A 16 0.86 0.79 -2.91
C ALA A 16 0.85 -0.71 -3.31
N CYS A 17 2.00 -1.27 -3.66
CA CYS A 17 2.11 -2.70 -3.97
C CYS A 17 1.85 -3.59 -2.73
N GLY A 18 2.35 -3.19 -1.56
CA GLY A 18 2.15 -3.92 -0.31
C GLY A 18 0.69 -3.91 0.15
N ASP A 19 0.07 -2.74 0.08
CA ASP A 19 -1.36 -2.52 0.31
C ASP A 19 -2.20 -3.44 -0.60
N ALA A 20 -2.08 -3.30 -1.92
CA ALA A 20 -2.89 -4.08 -2.87
C ALA A 20 -2.68 -5.60 -2.76
N LEU A 21 -1.45 -6.06 -2.44
CA LEU A 21 -1.16 -7.48 -2.21
C LEU A 21 -1.77 -7.98 -0.89
N GLY A 22 -1.68 -7.16 0.16
CA GLY A 22 -2.19 -7.47 1.50
C GLY A 22 -3.70 -7.51 1.57
N ALA A 23 -4.38 -6.63 0.83
CA ALA A 23 -5.84 -6.52 0.77
C ALA A 23 -6.53 -7.86 0.42
N THR A 24 -5.92 -8.68 -0.44
CA THR A 24 -6.42 -10.02 -0.77
C THR A 24 -6.52 -10.95 0.45
N LEU A 25 -5.65 -10.76 1.44
CA LEU A 25 -5.48 -11.65 2.60
C LEU A 25 -6.05 -11.04 3.89
N GLU A 26 -6.67 -9.87 3.82
CA GLU A 26 -7.17 -9.15 4.98
C GLU A 26 -8.16 -10.02 5.78
N PHE A 27 -8.00 -10.02 7.10
CA PHE A 27 -8.73 -10.84 8.09
C PHE A 27 -8.57 -12.38 7.97
N MET A 28 -7.76 -12.89 7.03
CA MET A 28 -7.46 -14.32 6.99
C MET A 28 -6.50 -14.73 8.11
N SER A 29 -6.72 -15.91 8.71
CA SER A 29 -5.73 -16.48 9.60
C SER A 29 -4.48 -16.90 8.83
N ARG A 30 -3.32 -16.94 9.51
CA ARG A 30 -2.08 -17.44 8.89
C ARG A 30 -2.21 -18.87 8.38
N GLU A 31 -3.05 -19.70 9.00
CA GLU A 31 -3.32 -21.07 8.56
C GLU A 31 -4.14 -21.07 7.25
N ASP A 32 -5.18 -20.26 7.18
CA ASP A 32 -6.00 -20.13 5.97
C ASP A 32 -5.18 -19.61 4.79
N VAL A 33 -4.30 -18.63 5.03
CA VAL A 33 -3.37 -18.12 4.01
C VAL A 33 -2.47 -19.23 3.49
N ARG A 34 -1.86 -20.05 4.37
CA ARG A 34 -0.99 -21.16 3.95
C ARG A 34 -1.77 -22.25 3.21
N ARG A 35 -3.01 -22.52 3.62
CA ARG A 35 -3.86 -23.53 2.95
C ARG A 35 -4.29 -23.06 1.56
N LYS A 36 -4.66 -21.78 1.41
CA LYS A 36 -5.11 -21.19 0.14
C LYS A 36 -3.95 -20.86 -0.80
N TYR A 37 -2.82 -20.39 -0.26
CA TYR A 37 -1.61 -19.99 -0.97
C TYR A 37 -0.37 -20.68 -0.38
N PRO A 38 -0.17 -22.00 -0.63
CA PRO A 38 0.94 -22.76 -0.04
C PRO A 38 2.33 -22.25 -0.46
N GLY A 39 2.44 -21.62 -1.63
CA GLY A 39 3.66 -20.95 -2.11
C GLY A 39 3.78 -19.47 -1.74
N GLY A 40 2.84 -18.94 -0.94
CA GLY A 40 2.64 -17.51 -0.73
C GLY A 40 1.90 -16.85 -1.90
N LEU A 41 1.14 -15.79 -1.59
CA LEU A 41 0.55 -14.95 -2.63
C LEU A 41 1.66 -14.08 -3.25
N ARG A 42 1.80 -14.13 -4.58
CA ARG A 42 2.87 -13.42 -5.32
C ARG A 42 2.35 -12.45 -6.37
N ASP A 43 1.08 -12.56 -6.72
CA ASP A 43 0.43 -11.75 -7.74
C ASP A 43 -0.67 -10.87 -7.12
N LEU A 44 -0.90 -9.70 -7.71
CA LEU A 44 -1.97 -8.79 -7.33
C LEU A 44 -3.30 -9.29 -7.88
N VAL A 45 -3.96 -10.19 -7.16
CA VAL A 45 -5.19 -10.87 -7.63
C VAL A 45 -6.49 -10.22 -7.15
N GLY A 46 -6.44 -9.24 -6.24
CA GLY A 46 -7.62 -8.58 -5.69
C GLY A 46 -8.46 -9.50 -4.80
N GLY A 47 -9.78 -9.33 -4.79
CA GLY A 47 -10.72 -10.06 -3.95
C GLY A 47 -10.75 -9.54 -2.52
N GLY A 48 -10.47 -10.40 -1.55
CA GLY A 48 -10.54 -10.02 -0.13
C GLY A 48 -11.97 -9.75 0.36
N PRO A 49 -12.11 -9.14 1.55
CA PRO A 49 -13.41 -8.92 2.20
C PRO A 49 -14.34 -7.97 1.44
N PHE A 50 -13.80 -7.09 0.59
CA PHE A 50 -14.55 -6.06 -0.12
C PHE A 50 -14.63 -6.27 -1.63
N GLY A 51 -14.04 -7.35 -2.17
CA GLY A 51 -14.12 -7.66 -3.60
C GLY A 51 -13.29 -6.72 -4.48
N TRP A 52 -12.11 -6.33 -4.02
CA TRP A 52 -11.17 -5.44 -4.70
C TRP A 52 -10.80 -5.94 -6.10
N ALA A 53 -10.59 -5.03 -7.05
CA ALA A 53 -10.02 -5.37 -8.34
C ALA A 53 -8.53 -5.76 -8.20
N PRO A 54 -7.98 -6.56 -9.13
CA PRO A 54 -6.55 -6.83 -9.20
C PRO A 54 -5.71 -5.53 -9.22
N GLY A 55 -4.90 -5.30 -8.18
CA GLY A 55 -4.03 -4.13 -8.04
C GLY A 55 -4.70 -2.88 -7.46
N GLU A 56 -5.98 -2.95 -7.07
CA GLU A 56 -6.64 -1.87 -6.35
C GLU A 56 -6.06 -1.72 -4.94
N THR A 57 -5.78 -0.48 -4.54
CA THR A 57 -5.24 -0.12 -3.22
C THR A 57 -6.35 0.26 -2.25
N THR A 58 -6.12 0.10 -0.95
CA THR A 58 -7.09 0.42 0.11
C THR A 58 -6.86 1.82 0.69
N ASP A 59 -7.42 2.05 1.89
CA ASP A 59 -7.26 3.26 2.66
C ASP A 59 -5.81 3.55 3.04
N ASP A 60 -4.93 2.55 3.16
CA ASP A 60 -3.50 2.74 3.43
C ASP A 60 -2.87 3.69 2.39
N THR A 61 -2.99 3.38 1.10
CA THR A 61 -2.48 4.24 0.01
C THR A 61 -3.25 5.56 -0.07
N ALA A 62 -4.57 5.53 0.08
CA ALA A 62 -5.39 6.74 0.00
C ALA A 62 -5.01 7.76 1.09
N MET A 63 -4.86 7.32 2.33
CA MET A 63 -4.47 8.16 3.45
C MET A 63 -3.03 8.65 3.33
N ALA A 64 -2.09 7.80 2.91
CA ALA A 64 -0.72 8.22 2.65
C ALA A 64 -0.65 9.35 1.61
N LEU A 65 -1.43 9.25 0.53
CA LEU A 65 -1.53 10.30 -0.48
C LEU A 65 -2.20 11.57 0.06
N CYS A 66 -3.21 11.45 0.92
CA CYS A 66 -3.82 12.60 1.59
C CYS A 66 -2.80 13.37 2.46
N VAL A 67 -2.03 12.65 3.28
CA VAL A 67 -0.96 13.25 4.09
C VAL A 67 0.09 13.93 3.20
N LEU A 68 0.56 13.24 2.16
CA LEU A 68 1.56 13.79 1.23
C LEU A 68 1.06 15.06 0.54
N ARG A 69 -0.20 15.07 0.08
CA ARG A 69 -0.82 16.27 -0.54
C ARG A 69 -0.93 17.41 0.45
N GLY A 70 -1.31 17.13 1.70
CA GLY A 70 -1.35 18.14 2.78
C GLY A 70 0.01 18.79 3.00
N ILE A 71 1.07 17.98 3.14
CA ILE A 71 2.45 18.45 3.28
C ILE A 71 2.87 19.34 2.10
N LEU A 72 2.62 18.89 0.87
CA LEU A 72 2.96 19.66 -0.33
C LEU A 72 2.19 20.99 -0.42
N SER A 73 0.92 20.98 0.00
CA SER A 73 0.07 22.18 0.01
C SER A 73 0.49 23.20 1.06
N ALA A 74 1.13 22.74 2.15
CA ALA A 74 1.66 23.58 3.22
C ALA A 74 3.04 24.20 2.90
N GLY A 75 3.63 23.92 1.72
CA GLY A 75 4.96 24.42 1.34
C GLY A 75 6.09 23.39 1.49
N GLY A 76 5.75 22.14 1.80
CA GLY A 76 6.68 21.07 2.13
C GLY A 76 6.57 20.68 3.61
N ALA A 77 7.27 19.62 3.99
CA ALA A 77 7.40 19.31 5.41
C ALA A 77 8.39 20.34 5.96
N ASP A 78 7.88 21.32 6.69
CA ASP A 78 8.71 22.05 7.63
C ASP A 78 9.20 21.01 8.65
N ALA A 79 10.44 20.58 8.47
CA ALA A 79 11.12 19.70 9.39
C ALA A 79 11.58 20.54 10.58
N GLU A 80 10.67 20.70 11.55
CA GLU A 80 11.03 20.89 12.95
C GLU A 80 10.86 19.55 13.67
#